data_AF-A0A392PQH6-F1
#
_entry.id   AF-A0A392PQH6-F1
#
_cell.length_a   1.000
_cell.length_b   1.000
_cell.length_c   1.000
_cell.angle_alpha   90.00
_cell.angle_beta   90.00
_cell.angle_gamma   90.00
#
_symmetry.space_group_name_H-M   'P 1'
#
loop_
_entity.id
_entity.type
_entity.pdbx_description
1 polymer ?
#
loop_
_entity_poly.entity_id
_entity_poly.type
_entity_poly.pdbx_seq_one_letter_code
_entity_poly.pdbx_strand_id
1 'polypeptide(L)'
;CFYTLFGDKFRQYSVNNWIQSVIGPYLEELHLTLVKDRPGPDFKLPQTLFTSPNLVSLSLVGGISLQKLSSTTVSFPLLKNMLISIGSVEVPSVNALLSGCPIIETLDLSFCSISLDKVCIPPSLKRLIVDTKNDRGAYLEINAPDLEYLNITKITFGEVFSMYNLHNVVEAHLDVFPHSLGSVTSLHNLLGALSGTKYLVLSPSTSK
;
A
#
# COMPACT_ATOMS: atom_id res chain seq x y z
N CYS A 1 -8.34 21.25 -35.66
CA CYS A 1 -7.37 22.15 -34.99
C CYS A 1 -6.87 21.49 -33.72
N PHE A 2 -5.56 21.24 -33.68
CA PHE A 2 -4.86 20.48 -32.66
C PHE A 2 -4.69 21.31 -31.39
N TYR A 3 -5.30 20.87 -30.29
CA TYR A 3 -4.92 21.33 -28.94
C TYR A 3 -3.81 20.42 -28.42
N THR A 4 -2.58 20.73 -28.83
CA THR A 4 -1.36 20.17 -28.26
C THR A 4 -0.91 21.00 -27.04
N LEU A 5 -0.54 20.30 -25.96
CA LEU A 5 0.32 20.76 -24.84
C LEU A 5 -0.19 21.68 -23.72
N PHE A 6 -1.42 22.22 -23.73
CA PHE A 6 -1.86 23.15 -22.66
C PHE A 6 -2.72 22.55 -21.52
N GLY A 7 -3.27 21.33 -21.69
CA GLY A 7 -4.20 20.74 -20.71
C GLY A 7 -3.54 20.15 -19.45
N ASP A 8 -2.27 19.76 -19.52
CA ASP A 8 -1.62 18.96 -18.48
C ASP A 8 -0.79 19.81 -17.50
N LYS A 9 -0.06 20.81 -18.00
CA LYS A 9 0.72 21.74 -17.15
C LYS A 9 -0.17 22.58 -16.24
N PHE A 10 -1.34 23.00 -16.71
CA PHE A 10 -2.28 23.79 -15.91
C PHE A 10 -2.84 22.96 -14.75
N ARG A 11 -3.23 21.70 -15.01
CA ARG A 11 -3.68 20.78 -13.96
C ARG A 11 -2.55 20.48 -12.98
N GLN A 12 -1.35 20.17 -13.47
CA GLN A 12 -0.19 19.89 -12.62
C GLN A 12 0.15 21.09 -11.70
N TYR A 13 0.21 22.29 -12.26
CA TYR A 13 0.50 23.51 -11.50
C TYR A 13 -0.60 23.83 -10.49
N SER A 14 -1.86 23.71 -10.88
CA SER A 14 -3.01 23.98 -10.01
C SER A 14 -3.06 23.00 -8.83
N VAL A 15 -2.96 21.69 -9.12
CA VAL A 15 -2.99 20.65 -8.07
C VAL A 15 -1.80 20.78 -7.13
N ASN A 16 -0.59 21.03 -7.65
CA ASN A 16 0.58 21.26 -6.80
C ASN A 16 0.37 22.45 -5.86
N ASN A 17 -0.13 23.57 -6.36
CA ASN A 17 -0.37 24.76 -5.55
C ASN A 17 -1.47 24.52 -4.49
N TRP A 18 -2.55 23.83 -4.85
CA TRP A 18 -3.60 23.47 -3.88
C TRP A 18 -3.04 22.61 -2.75
N ILE A 19 -2.28 21.57 -3.10
CA ILE A 19 -1.66 20.68 -2.11
C ILE A 19 -0.68 21.46 -1.22
N GLN A 20 0.20 22.29 -1.80
CA GLN A 20 1.12 23.11 -1.03
C GLN A 20 0.41 24.12 -0.12
N SER A 21 -0.77 24.62 -0.51
CA SER A 21 -1.54 25.58 0.29
C SER A 21 -2.25 24.94 1.48
N VAL A 22 -2.59 23.65 1.39
CA VAL A 22 -3.25 22.92 2.49
C VAL A 22 -2.26 22.19 3.41
N ILE A 23 -1.04 21.91 2.94
CA ILE A 23 0.03 21.39 3.80
C ILE A 23 0.40 22.47 4.80
N GLY A 24 -0.04 22.27 6.03
CA GLY A 24 0.18 23.19 7.13
C GLY A 24 0.11 22.46 8.47
N PRO A 25 0.35 23.19 9.58
CA PRO A 25 0.41 22.58 10.90
C PRO A 25 -0.94 22.06 11.40
N TYR A 26 -2.05 22.29 10.69
CA TYR A 26 -3.39 21.87 11.13
C TYR A 26 -4.01 20.77 10.26
N LEU A 27 -3.31 20.31 9.21
CA LEU A 27 -3.84 19.29 8.32
C LEU A 27 -3.74 17.91 8.98
N GLU A 28 -4.87 17.38 9.43
CA GLU A 28 -4.96 16.06 10.06
C GLU A 28 -5.40 14.97 9.08
N GLU A 29 -6.23 15.30 8.09
CA GLU A 29 -6.74 14.34 7.13
C GLU A 29 -6.58 14.85 5.70
N LEU A 30 -6.01 14.02 4.83
CA LEU A 30 -5.89 14.33 3.41
C LEU A 30 -6.42 13.18 2.57
N HIS A 31 -7.43 13.49 1.77
CA HIS A 31 -7.97 12.59 0.76
C HIS A 31 -7.76 13.19 -0.63
N LEU A 32 -6.93 12.54 -1.44
CA LEU A 32 -6.57 13.00 -2.77
C LEU A 32 -6.87 11.91 -3.80
N THR A 33 -7.80 12.20 -4.71
CA THR A 33 -8.10 11.36 -5.86
C THR A 33 -7.76 12.11 -7.14
N LEU A 34 -6.77 11.62 -7.90
CA LEU A 34 -6.37 12.18 -9.19
C LEU A 34 -6.72 11.19 -10.30
N VAL A 35 -7.87 11.41 -10.95
CA VAL A 35 -8.30 10.58 -12.08
C VAL A 35 -7.45 10.90 -13.30
N LYS A 36 -6.92 9.85 -13.93
CA LYS A 36 -6.09 9.94 -15.12
C LYS A 36 -6.97 9.90 -16.37
N ASP A 37 -7.32 11.08 -16.89
CA ASP A 37 -8.19 11.20 -18.07
C ASP A 37 -7.46 10.90 -19.39
N ARG A 38 -6.12 10.87 -19.40
CA ARG A 38 -5.29 10.70 -20.61
C ARG A 38 -3.98 9.94 -20.32
N PRO A 39 -3.36 9.31 -21.34
CA PRO A 39 -1.99 8.80 -21.23
C PRO A 39 -1.02 9.93 -20.88
N GLY A 40 -0.17 9.71 -19.86
CA GLY A 40 0.76 10.71 -19.35
C GLY A 40 1.52 10.20 -18.12
N PRO A 41 2.51 10.93 -17.61
CA PRO A 41 3.16 10.59 -16.35
C PRO A 41 2.19 10.77 -15.17
N ASP A 42 2.36 9.97 -14.12
CA ASP A 42 1.60 10.14 -12.89
C ASP A 42 2.08 11.39 -12.12
N PHE A 43 1.17 12.00 -11.36
CA PHE A 43 1.41 13.25 -10.66
C PHE A 43 2.37 13.05 -9.49
N LYS A 44 3.41 13.88 -9.40
CA LYS A 44 4.37 13.87 -8.29
C LYS A 44 3.90 14.79 -7.19
N LEU A 45 3.69 14.23 -6.00
CA LEU A 45 3.32 15.00 -4.83
C LEU A 45 4.51 15.83 -4.31
N PRO A 46 4.26 17.02 -3.73
CA PRO A 46 5.32 17.81 -3.11
C PRO A 46 5.93 17.06 -1.92
N GLN A 47 7.25 17.13 -1.77
CA GLN A 47 7.98 16.40 -0.71
C GLN A 47 7.48 16.77 0.70
N THR A 48 7.06 18.03 0.88
CA THR A 48 6.54 18.55 2.15
C THR A 48 5.32 17.78 2.66
N LEU A 49 4.57 17.14 1.77
CA LEU A 49 3.45 16.28 2.17
C LEU A 49 3.96 15.09 3.00
N PHE A 50 5.06 14.48 2.58
CA PHE A 50 5.65 13.28 3.20
C PHE A 50 6.35 13.54 4.53
N THR A 51 6.33 14.79 5.00
CA THR A 51 6.88 15.21 6.30
C THR A 51 5.84 15.95 7.14
N SER A 52 4.56 15.72 6.89
CA SER A 52 3.46 16.42 7.59
C SER A 52 3.33 15.90 9.03
N PRO A 53 3.60 16.72 10.06
CA PRO A 53 3.71 16.23 11.44
C PRO A 53 2.36 15.88 12.07
N ASN A 54 1.28 16.50 11.60
CA ASN A 54 -0.05 16.37 12.22
C ASN A 54 -1.02 15.47 11.45
N LEU A 55 -0.56 14.87 10.35
CA LEU A 55 -1.42 14.03 9.53
C LEU A 55 -1.73 12.71 10.25
N VAL A 56 -3.01 12.45 10.47
CA VAL A 56 -3.59 11.26 11.11
C VAL A 56 -4.15 10.28 10.06
N SER A 57 -4.69 10.80 8.96
CA SER A 57 -5.28 10.00 7.87
C SER A 57 -4.80 10.48 6.50
N LEU A 58 -4.34 9.53 5.67
CA LEU A 58 -3.87 9.80 4.32
C LEU A 58 -4.51 8.84 3.32
N SER A 59 -5.17 9.37 2.30
CA SER A 59 -5.71 8.61 1.18
C SER A 59 -5.22 9.17 -0.14
N LEU A 60 -4.51 8.36 -0.92
CA LEU A 60 -3.97 8.70 -2.23
C LEU A 60 -4.50 7.71 -3.27
N VAL A 61 -5.31 8.19 -4.21
CA VAL A 61 -5.97 7.37 -5.22
C VAL A 61 -5.74 7.90 -6.64
N GLY A 62 -5.45 7.00 -7.57
CA GLY A 62 -5.39 7.30 -9.01
C GLY A 62 -3.97 7.51 -9.55
N GLY A 63 -3.83 8.46 -10.48
CA GLY A 63 -2.59 8.75 -11.22
C GLY A 63 -1.58 9.53 -10.38
N ILE A 64 -1.15 8.96 -9.26
CA ILE A 64 -0.18 9.53 -8.33
C ILE A 64 1.13 8.71 -8.37
N SER A 65 2.25 9.40 -8.47
CA SER A 65 3.59 8.82 -8.48
C SER A 65 4.21 8.89 -7.08
N LEU A 66 4.55 7.73 -6.53
CA LEU A 66 5.40 7.60 -5.33
C LEU A 66 6.88 7.34 -5.67
N GLN A 67 7.28 7.51 -6.93
CA GLN A 67 8.66 7.26 -7.35
C GLN A 67 9.67 8.08 -6.55
N LYS A 68 10.82 7.46 -6.26
CA LYS A 68 11.96 8.04 -5.53
C LYS A 68 11.74 8.31 -4.05
N LEU A 69 10.62 7.89 -3.46
CA LEU A 69 10.44 8.02 -2.01
C LEU A 69 11.54 7.29 -1.22
N SER A 70 12.10 6.21 -1.79
CA SER A 70 13.24 5.47 -1.24
C SER A 70 14.49 6.31 -0.98
N SER A 71 14.64 7.46 -1.66
CA SER A 71 15.78 8.37 -1.49
C SER A 71 15.40 9.67 -0.76
N THR A 72 14.23 9.70 -0.13
CA THR A 72 13.70 10.90 0.54
C THR A 72 13.30 10.61 1.97
N THR A 73 13.36 11.62 2.83
CA THR A 73 12.84 11.50 4.18
C THR A 73 11.32 11.48 4.16
N VAL A 74 10.74 10.43 4.74
CA VAL A 74 9.30 10.32 5.01
C VAL A 74 9.10 10.26 6.52
N SER A 75 8.19 11.07 7.04
CA SER A 75 7.87 11.10 8.47
C SER A 75 6.42 11.53 8.67
N PHE A 76 5.65 10.63 9.28
CA PHE A 76 4.24 10.79 9.61
C PHE A 76 4.02 10.31 11.05
N PRO A 77 4.45 11.09 12.06
CA PRO A 77 4.51 10.63 13.44
C PRO A 77 3.14 10.34 14.06
N LEU A 78 2.06 10.94 13.54
CA LEU A 78 0.70 10.77 14.05
C LEU A 78 -0.22 9.94 13.13
N LEU A 79 0.30 9.40 12.02
CA LEU A 79 -0.54 8.76 11.02
C LEU A 79 -0.99 7.38 11.47
N LYS A 80 -2.31 7.21 11.56
CA LYS A 80 -2.99 5.98 11.95
C LYS A 80 -3.64 5.27 10.78
N ASN A 81 -4.09 6.00 9.77
CA ASN A 81 -4.84 5.46 8.65
C ASN A 81 -4.15 5.80 7.33
N MET A 82 -3.88 4.79 6.51
CA MET A 82 -3.31 4.98 5.18
C MET A 82 -4.07 4.15 4.15
N LEU A 83 -4.50 4.80 3.06
CA LEU A 83 -5.02 4.16 1.86
C LEU A 83 -4.22 4.64 0.66
N ILE A 84 -3.57 3.71 -0.04
CA ILE A 84 -2.84 3.97 -1.28
C ILE A 84 -3.43 3.09 -2.37
N SER A 85 -4.13 3.68 -3.34
CA SER A 85 -4.62 2.98 -4.53
C SER A 85 -4.11 3.66 -5.79
N ILE A 86 -2.94 3.24 -6.24
CA ILE A 86 -2.23 3.88 -7.36
C ILE A 86 -1.87 2.86 -8.45
N GLY A 87 -1.20 3.34 -9.50
CA GLY A 87 -0.68 2.52 -10.59
C GLY A 87 0.62 1.81 -10.23
N SER A 88 1.58 1.87 -11.15
CA SER A 88 2.88 1.20 -11.02
C SER A 88 3.81 1.89 -10.03
N VAL A 89 4.35 1.14 -9.08
CA VAL A 89 5.26 1.65 -8.03
C VAL A 89 6.39 0.67 -7.75
N GLU A 90 7.53 1.23 -7.33
CA GLU A 90 8.66 0.47 -6.81
C GLU A 90 8.41 0.12 -5.34
N VAL A 91 8.55 -1.17 -4.97
CA VAL A 91 8.39 -1.62 -3.58
C VAL A 91 9.29 -0.87 -2.59
N PRO A 92 10.55 -0.51 -2.88
CA PRO A 92 11.34 0.33 -1.99
C PRO A 92 10.72 1.69 -1.66
N SER A 93 9.95 2.27 -2.59
CA SER A 93 9.22 3.52 -2.35
C SER A 93 8.01 3.30 -1.42
N VAL A 94 7.34 2.15 -1.54
CA VAL A 94 6.27 1.75 -0.60
C VAL A 94 6.87 1.52 0.80
N ASN A 95 7.98 0.79 0.90
CA ASN A 95 8.66 0.55 2.18
C ASN A 95 9.14 1.83 2.85
N ALA A 96 9.69 2.79 2.08
CA ALA A 96 10.06 4.09 2.62
C ALA A 96 8.85 4.83 3.20
N LEU A 97 7.70 4.79 2.50
CA LEU A 97 6.45 5.36 2.99
C LEU A 97 5.99 4.72 4.31
N LEU A 98 5.97 3.38 4.37
CA LEU A 98 5.53 2.62 5.55
C LEU A 98 6.48 2.83 6.75
N SER A 99 7.80 2.87 6.51
CA SER A 99 8.80 3.07 7.56
C SER A 99 8.69 4.44 8.25
N GLY A 100 8.12 5.43 7.57
CA GLY A 100 7.86 6.76 8.12
C GLY A 100 6.65 6.84 9.04
N CYS A 101 5.88 5.75 9.22
CA CYS A 101 4.59 5.74 9.92
C CYS A 101 4.64 4.83 11.18
N PRO A 102 5.19 5.29 12.32
CA PRO A 102 5.46 4.42 13.47
C PRO A 102 4.21 3.89 14.18
N ILE A 103 3.10 4.62 14.16
CA ILE A 103 1.88 4.30 14.92
C ILE A 103 0.70 3.91 14.02
N ILE A 104 0.96 3.50 12.79
CA ILE A 104 -0.08 3.17 11.81
C ILE A 104 -0.92 1.98 12.29
N GLU A 105 -2.25 2.12 12.26
CA GLU A 105 -3.20 1.11 12.73
C GLU A 105 -3.95 0.46 11.57
N THR A 106 -4.26 1.23 10.52
CA THR A 106 -4.97 0.74 9.33
C THR A 106 -4.20 1.04 8.05
N LEU A 107 -4.05 0.02 7.22
CA LEU A 107 -3.33 0.09 5.97
C LEU A 107 -4.11 -0.61 4.86
N ASP A 108 -4.38 0.12 3.77
CA ASP A 108 -4.96 -0.38 2.54
C ASP A 108 -4.02 -0.04 1.37
N LEU A 109 -3.44 -1.07 0.76
CA LEU A 109 -2.49 -0.95 -0.33
C LEU A 109 -3.01 -1.64 -1.58
N SER A 110 -3.20 -0.86 -2.65
CA SER A 110 -3.65 -1.35 -3.96
C SER A 110 -2.76 -0.78 -5.07
N PHE A 111 -1.82 -1.58 -5.58
CA PHE A 111 -0.80 -1.10 -6.52
C PHE A 111 -0.32 -2.17 -7.52
N CYS A 112 0.37 -1.74 -8.57
CA CYS A 112 1.10 -2.62 -9.49
C CYS A 112 2.59 -2.60 -9.14
N SER A 113 3.17 -3.71 -8.71
CA SER A 113 4.62 -3.75 -8.49
C SER A 113 5.37 -3.74 -9.82
N ILE A 114 6.45 -2.96 -9.92
CA ILE A 114 7.30 -2.92 -11.13
C ILE A 114 8.21 -4.16 -11.20
N SER A 115 8.66 -4.66 -10.04
CA SER A 115 9.56 -5.80 -9.87
C SER A 115 9.15 -6.63 -8.65
N LEU A 116 9.51 -7.91 -8.64
CA LEU A 116 9.29 -8.77 -7.49
C LEU A 116 10.22 -8.38 -6.35
N ASP A 117 9.66 -7.93 -5.24
CA ASP A 117 10.40 -7.45 -4.07
C ASP A 117 9.52 -7.54 -2.81
N LYS A 118 10.12 -7.36 -1.63
CA LYS A 118 9.51 -7.57 -0.32
C LYS A 118 8.93 -6.27 0.26
N VAL A 119 7.63 -6.26 0.53
CA VAL A 119 6.93 -5.20 1.25
C VAL A 119 6.99 -5.50 2.75
N CYS A 120 7.57 -4.58 3.52
CA CYS A 120 7.71 -4.71 4.96
C CYS A 120 6.52 -4.04 5.65
N ILE A 121 5.66 -4.84 6.27
CA ILE A 121 4.47 -4.35 6.94
C ILE A 121 4.81 -3.85 8.36
N PRO A 122 4.38 -2.64 8.75
CA PRO A 122 4.63 -2.11 10.09
C PRO A 122 4.01 -2.96 11.21
N PRO A 123 4.68 -3.06 12.37
CA PRO A 123 4.22 -3.91 13.47
C PRO A 123 3.00 -3.37 14.23
N SER A 124 2.72 -2.07 14.13
CA SER A 124 1.62 -1.38 14.83
C SER A 124 0.23 -1.62 14.23
N LEU A 125 0.14 -2.32 13.10
CA LEU A 125 -1.12 -2.51 12.39
C LEU A 125 -2.10 -3.42 13.13
N LYS A 126 -3.36 -2.98 13.10
CA LYS A 126 -4.55 -3.75 13.50
C LYS A 126 -5.34 -4.24 12.29
N ARG A 127 -5.27 -3.50 11.17
CA ARG A 127 -6.00 -3.82 9.94
C ARG A 127 -5.13 -3.68 8.71
N LEU A 128 -5.05 -4.73 7.91
CA LEU A 128 -4.29 -4.78 6.66
C LEU A 128 -5.18 -5.23 5.50
N ILE A 129 -5.22 -4.44 4.43
CA ILE A 129 -5.67 -4.86 3.10
C ILE A 129 -4.51 -4.69 2.13
N VAL A 130 -4.25 -5.72 1.32
CA VAL A 130 -3.35 -5.61 0.17
C VAL A 130 -4.00 -6.24 -1.07
N ASP A 131 -4.00 -5.49 -2.17
CA ASP A 131 -4.47 -5.89 -3.50
C ASP A 131 -3.40 -5.58 -4.56
N THR A 132 -2.75 -6.61 -5.09
CA THR A 132 -1.80 -6.43 -6.19
C THR A 132 -2.49 -6.55 -7.53
N LYS A 133 -2.38 -5.50 -8.36
CA LYS A 133 -3.10 -5.38 -9.64
C LYS A 133 -2.41 -6.09 -10.81
N ASN A 134 -1.30 -6.79 -10.60
CA ASN A 134 -0.56 -7.48 -11.65
C ASN A 134 0.00 -8.85 -11.22
N ASP A 135 0.41 -9.64 -12.21
CA ASP A 135 0.95 -11.00 -12.10
C ASP A 135 2.44 -11.05 -11.71
N ARG A 136 3.14 -9.91 -11.74
CA ARG A 136 4.56 -9.80 -11.33
C ARG A 136 4.77 -10.09 -9.85
N GLY A 137 3.74 -9.79 -9.03
CA GLY A 137 3.72 -10.07 -7.60
C GLY A 137 4.60 -9.15 -6.74
N ALA A 138 4.35 -9.20 -5.44
CA ALA A 138 5.20 -8.68 -4.36
C ALA A 138 5.15 -9.68 -3.20
N TYR A 139 6.19 -9.75 -2.38
CA TYR A 139 6.16 -10.57 -1.17
C TYR A 139 5.74 -9.72 0.02
N LEU A 140 4.95 -10.26 0.94
CA LEU A 140 4.62 -9.57 2.18
C LEU A 140 5.43 -10.17 3.33
N GLU A 141 6.13 -9.31 4.06
CA GLU A 141 6.68 -9.62 5.37
C GLU A 141 5.79 -8.97 6.41
N ILE A 142 5.05 -9.80 7.14
CA ILE A 142 4.09 -9.36 8.15
C ILE A 142 4.62 -9.74 9.53
N ASN A 143 4.95 -8.73 10.31
CA ASN A 143 5.28 -8.85 11.73
C ASN A 143 4.40 -7.90 12.55
N ALA A 144 3.09 -8.10 12.49
CA ALA A 144 2.09 -7.27 13.18
C ALA A 144 1.37 -8.13 14.24
N PRO A 145 1.86 -8.16 15.49
CA PRO A 145 1.30 -9.02 16.55
C PRO A 145 -0.13 -8.62 16.93
N ASP A 146 -0.49 -7.35 16.79
CA ASP A 146 -1.81 -6.81 17.13
C ASP A 146 -2.77 -6.80 15.93
N LEU A 147 -2.43 -7.52 14.84
CA LEU A 147 -3.27 -7.57 13.65
C LEU A 147 -4.55 -8.37 13.91
N GLU A 148 -5.70 -7.71 13.72
CA GLU A 148 -7.03 -8.28 13.95
C GLU A 148 -7.75 -8.63 12.63
N TYR A 149 -7.48 -7.88 11.57
CA TYR A 149 -8.10 -8.06 10.25
C TYR A 149 -7.04 -8.13 9.15
N LEU A 150 -7.14 -9.18 8.33
CA LEU A 150 -6.26 -9.42 7.20
C LEU A 150 -7.07 -9.64 5.91
N ASN A 151 -6.74 -8.91 4.86
CA ASN A 151 -7.28 -9.17 3.53
C ASN A 151 -6.15 -9.10 2.49
N ILE A 152 -5.88 -10.22 1.83
CA ILE A 152 -4.87 -10.34 0.80
C ILE A 152 -5.53 -10.84 -0.47
N THR A 153 -5.36 -10.08 -1.55
CA THR A 153 -5.87 -10.45 -2.88
C THR A 153 -4.79 -10.35 -3.94
N LYS A 154 -4.74 -11.35 -4.83
CA LYS A 154 -3.92 -11.42 -6.05
C LYS A 154 -2.40 -11.36 -5.82
N ILE A 155 -1.94 -11.65 -4.60
CA ILE A 155 -0.51 -11.69 -4.25
C ILE A 155 0.08 -13.07 -4.56
N THR A 156 1.28 -13.07 -5.16
CA THR A 156 2.12 -14.25 -5.35
C THR A 156 2.85 -14.61 -4.06
N PHE A 157 2.79 -15.87 -3.61
CA PHE A 157 3.68 -16.31 -2.52
C PHE A 157 5.05 -16.74 -3.05
N GLY A 158 6.11 -16.30 -2.37
CA GLY A 158 7.47 -16.78 -2.53
C GLY A 158 7.91 -17.55 -1.31
N GLU A 159 9.13 -18.07 -1.34
CA GLU A 159 9.71 -18.90 -0.29
C GLU A 159 9.93 -18.13 1.04
N VAL A 160 9.80 -16.80 1.05
CA VAL A 160 10.23 -15.90 2.13
C VAL A 160 9.05 -15.25 2.87
N PHE A 161 7.90 -15.92 2.97
CA PHE A 161 6.84 -15.46 3.88
C PHE A 161 7.24 -15.75 5.32
N SER A 162 7.98 -14.81 5.89
CA SER A 162 8.22 -14.68 7.32
C SER A 162 6.99 -14.07 7.98
N MET A 163 5.88 -14.82 8.00
CA MET A 163 4.64 -14.42 8.66
C MET A 163 4.70 -14.90 10.09
N TYR A 164 5.15 -14.03 10.99
CA TYR A 164 5.20 -14.32 12.41
C TYR A 164 4.01 -13.63 13.09
N ASN A 165 3.44 -14.30 14.10
CA ASN A 165 2.53 -13.71 15.08
C ASN A 165 1.12 -13.30 14.61
N LEU A 166 0.49 -13.99 13.65
CA LEU A 166 -0.91 -13.73 13.23
C LEU A 166 -2.00 -14.30 14.17
N HIS A 167 -1.64 -14.60 15.43
CA HIS A 167 -2.51 -15.25 16.40
C HIS A 167 -3.74 -14.43 16.81
N ASN A 168 -3.68 -13.10 16.69
CA ASN A 168 -4.77 -12.19 17.02
C ASN A 168 -5.72 -11.91 15.85
N VAL A 169 -5.44 -12.44 14.65
CA VAL A 169 -6.28 -12.22 13.47
C VAL A 169 -7.62 -12.90 13.68
N VAL A 170 -8.68 -12.10 13.82
CA VAL A 170 -10.06 -12.56 14.03
C VAL A 170 -10.73 -12.86 12.69
N GLU A 171 -10.40 -12.09 11.66
CA GLU A 171 -10.98 -12.16 10.33
C GLU A 171 -9.90 -12.13 9.24
N ALA A 172 -9.91 -13.12 8.35
CA ALA A 172 -8.97 -13.25 7.25
C ALA A 172 -9.67 -13.55 5.92
N HIS A 173 -9.30 -12.82 4.88
CA HIS A 173 -9.75 -13.02 3.50
C HIS A 173 -8.52 -13.26 2.62
N LEU A 174 -8.43 -14.44 2.00
CA LEU A 174 -7.28 -14.83 1.19
C LEU A 174 -7.73 -15.24 -0.22
N ASP A 175 -7.35 -14.43 -1.21
CA ASP A 175 -7.46 -14.71 -2.63
C ASP A 175 -6.04 -14.74 -3.23
N VAL A 176 -5.44 -15.93 -3.24
CA VAL A 176 -4.00 -16.08 -3.44
C VAL A 176 -3.71 -17.32 -4.28
N PHE A 177 -2.73 -17.25 -5.18
CA PHE A 177 -2.43 -18.33 -6.13
C PHE A 177 -1.02 -18.90 -5.90
N PRO A 178 -0.88 -20.22 -5.67
CA PRO A 178 0.44 -20.83 -5.63
C PRO A 178 1.02 -21.01 -7.04
N HIS A 179 2.16 -20.38 -7.32
CA HIS A 179 2.82 -20.45 -8.63
C HIS A 179 3.99 -21.46 -8.68
N SER A 180 4.36 -22.05 -7.53
CA SER A 180 5.45 -23.02 -7.42
C SER A 180 5.25 -23.95 -6.21
N LEU A 181 6.02 -25.04 -6.13
CA LEU A 181 5.99 -25.93 -4.97
C LEU A 181 6.37 -25.21 -3.66
N GLY A 182 7.34 -24.30 -3.71
CA GLY A 182 7.72 -23.46 -2.57
C GLY A 182 6.56 -22.55 -2.09
N SER A 183 5.74 -22.07 -3.03
CA SER A 183 4.54 -21.28 -2.73
C SER A 183 3.45 -22.08 -2.00
N VAL A 184 3.38 -23.41 -2.18
CA VAL A 184 2.44 -24.27 -1.45
C VAL A 184 2.82 -24.35 0.03
N THR A 185 4.11 -24.52 0.33
CA THR A 185 4.62 -24.52 1.71
C THR A 185 4.35 -23.18 2.39
N SER A 186 4.55 -22.06 1.69
CA SER A 186 4.25 -20.71 2.23
C SER A 186 2.76 -20.54 2.55
N LEU A 187 1.86 -20.99 1.68
CA LEU A 187 0.42 -20.97 1.94
C LEU A 187 0.05 -21.85 3.14
N HIS A 188 0.62 -23.06 3.24
CA HIS A 188 0.41 -23.94 4.39
C HIS A 188 0.84 -23.26 5.70
N ASN A 189 2.01 -22.60 5.71
CA ASN A 189 2.51 -21.89 6.89
C ASN A 189 1.61 -20.71 7.28
N LEU A 190 1.11 -19.95 6.30
CA LEU A 190 0.14 -18.88 6.53
C LEU A 190 -1.15 -19.42 7.16
N LEU A 191 -1.71 -20.48 6.60
CA LEU A 191 -2.92 -21.12 7.17
C LEU A 191 -2.67 -21.64 8.59
N GLY A 192 -1.47 -22.18 8.86
CA GLY A 192 -1.05 -22.56 10.21
C GLY A 192 -0.99 -21.36 11.17
N ALA A 193 -0.45 -20.23 10.72
CA ALA A 193 -0.40 -18.98 11.51
C ALA A 193 -1.80 -18.37 11.76
N LEU A 194 -2.76 -18.61 10.87
CA LEU A 194 -4.16 -18.20 10.98
C LEU A 194 -5.07 -19.24 11.65
N SER A 195 -4.51 -20.28 12.26
CA SER A 195 -5.29 -21.34 12.90
C SER A 195 -6.21 -20.85 14.03
N GLY A 196 -5.93 -19.68 14.62
CA GLY A 196 -6.77 -19.04 15.65
C GLY A 196 -7.89 -18.15 15.10
N THR A 197 -7.98 -17.95 13.79
CA THR A 197 -8.94 -17.04 13.16
C THR A 197 -10.38 -17.54 13.25
N LYS A 198 -11.32 -16.66 13.59
CA LYS A 198 -12.75 -17.00 13.74
C LYS A 198 -13.49 -17.04 12.41
N TYR A 199 -13.09 -16.19 11.47
CA TYR A 199 -13.68 -16.10 10.14
C TYR A 199 -12.59 -16.11 9.08
N LEU A 200 -12.53 -17.19 8.30
CA LEU A 200 -11.57 -17.36 7.21
C LEU A 200 -12.32 -17.55 5.90
N VAL A 201 -12.04 -16.69 4.92
CA VAL A 201 -12.51 -16.82 3.54
C VAL A 201 -11.33 -17.17 2.65
N LEU A 202 -11.46 -18.29 1.94
CA LEU A 202 -10.54 -18.68 0.88
C LEU A 202 -11.26 -18.53 -0.45
N SER A 203 -10.76 -17.67 -1.33
CA SER A 203 -11.34 -17.47 -2.66
C SER A 203 -10.98 -18.63 -3.60
N PRO A 204 -11.72 -18.84 -4.72
CA PRO A 204 -11.56 -20.02 -5.60
C PRO A 204 -10.16 -20.16 -6.22
N SER A 205 -9.47 -19.05 -6.36
CA SER A 205 -8.05 -18.92 -6.70
C SER A 205 -7.13 -19.70 -5.76
N THR A 206 -7.44 -19.70 -4.48
CA THR A 206 -6.69 -20.33 -3.39
C THR A 206 -6.81 -21.85 -3.38
N SER A 207 -7.79 -22.41 -4.09
CA SER A 207 -8.08 -23.86 -4.14
C SER A 207 -7.71 -24.56 -5.47
N LYS A 208 -7.15 -23.83 -6.43
CA LYS A 208 -6.83 -24.35 -7.77
C LYS A 208 -5.38 -24.80 -7.91
#